data_AF-A0A821MWV0-F1
#
_entry.id   AF-A0A821MWV0-F1
#
_cell.length_a   1.000
_cell.length_b   1.000
_cell.length_c   1.000
_cell.angle_alpha   90.00
_cell.angle_beta   90.00
_cell.angle_gamma   90.00
#
_symmetry.space_group_name_H-M   'P 1'
#
loop_
_entity.id
_entity.type
_entity.pdbx_description
1 polymer ?
#
loop_
_entity_poly.entity_id
_entity_poly.type
_entity_poly.pdbx_seq_one_letter_code
_entity_poly.pdbx_strand_id
1 'polypeptide(L)' 'MDQQRMENFIEDQIRKLIVFRGNCNEDVCQWLYNTETVFDSVQLQTSNKFLVVQSYLIG' A
#
# COMPACT_ATOMS: atom_id res chain seq x y z
N MET A 1 -6.59 22.37 -2.75
CA MET A 1 -5.86 21.57 -1.75
C MET A 1 -4.38 21.73 -2.06
N ASP A 2 -3.59 22.26 -1.14
CA ASP A 2 -2.16 22.47 -1.35
C ASP A 2 -1.46 21.13 -1.65
N GLN A 3 -0.64 21.12 -2.71
CA GLN A 3 0.07 19.92 -3.18
C GLN A 3 0.83 19.21 -2.05
N GLN A 4 1.41 19.99 -1.14
CA GLN A 4 2.12 19.49 0.04
C GLN A 4 1.22 18.74 1.04
N ARG A 5 -0.07 19.10 1.15
CA ARG A 5 -1.04 18.35 1.98
C ARG A 5 -1.44 17.04 1.34
N MET A 6 -1.51 16.99 0.01
CA MET A 6 -1.79 15.77 -0.74
C MET A 6 -0.64 14.77 -0.61
N GLU A 7 0.60 15.24 -0.76
CA GLU A 7 1.81 14.42 -0.59
C GLU A 7 1.90 13.82 0.82
N ASN A 8 1.69 14.63 1.86
CA ASN A 8 1.67 14.13 3.24
C ASN A 8 0.55 13.10 3.49
N PHE A 9 -0.64 13.32 2.91
CA PHE A 9 -1.74 12.37 3.04
C PHE A 9 -1.42 11.02 2.38
N ILE A 10 -0.85 11.04 1.17
CA ILE A 10 -0.45 9.83 0.45
C ILE A 10 0.58 9.04 1.29
N GLU A 11 1.58 9.73 1.81
CA GLU A 11 2.62 9.10 2.63
C GLU A 11 2.03 8.45 3.89
N ASP A 12 1.13 9.14 4.59
CA ASP A 12 0.46 8.60 5.78
C ASP A 12 -0.42 7.37 5.48
N GLN A 13 -1.10 7.32 4.34
CA GLN A 13 -1.89 6.14 3.96
C GLN A 13 -0.97 4.96 3.59
N ILE A 14 0.11 5.21 2.86
CA ILE A 14 1.08 4.16 2.48
C ILE A 14 1.75 3.58 3.71
N ARG A 15 2.07 4.38 4.74
CA ARG A 15 2.67 3.91 6.00
C ARG A 15 1.78 2.97 6.82
N LYS A 16 0.47 2.93 6.55
CA LYS A 16 -0.47 2.00 7.23
C LYS A 16 -0.40 0.57 6.68
N LEU A 17 0.29 0.37 5.56
CA LEU A 17 0.50 -0.96 4.99
C LEU A 17 1.40 -1.80 5.90
N ILE A 18 1.06 -3.07 6.04
CA ILE A 18 1.82 -4.03 6.86
C ILE A 18 2.86 -4.71 5.96
N VAL A 19 4.11 -4.89 6.41
CA VAL A 19 5.11 -5.69 5.67
C VAL A 19 4.71 -7.15 5.65
N PHE A 20 4.71 -7.75 4.47
CA PHE A 20 4.39 -9.16 4.31
C PHE A 20 5.53 -10.03 4.83
N ARG A 21 5.25 -10.90 5.81
CA ARG A 21 6.24 -11.81 6.42
C ARG A 21 6.01 -13.31 6.12
N GLY A 22 4.91 -13.63 5.44
CA GLY A 22 4.54 -14.99 5.03
C GLY A 22 4.10 -15.94 6.15
N ASN A 23 3.09 -16.79 5.87
CA ASN A 23 3.01 -18.22 6.21
C ASN A 23 1.61 -18.85 5.97
N CYS A 24 0.53 -18.07 5.83
CA CYS A 24 -0.84 -18.58 5.65
C CYS A 24 -1.58 -17.94 4.45
N ASN A 25 -2.43 -18.72 3.75
CA ASN A 25 -3.22 -18.24 2.62
C ASN A 25 -4.26 -17.16 3.00
N GLU A 26 -4.86 -17.26 4.19
CA GLU A 26 -5.83 -16.26 4.67
C GLU A 26 -5.17 -14.91 4.95
N ASP A 27 -3.97 -14.93 5.55
CA ASP A 27 -3.16 -13.74 5.80
C ASP A 27 -2.73 -13.07 4.49
N VAL A 28 -2.40 -13.85 3.45
CA VAL A 28 -2.10 -13.33 2.11
C VAL A 28 -3.30 -12.61 1.52
N CYS A 29 -4.48 -13.23 1.54
CA CYS A 29 -5.70 -12.62 1.02
C CYS A 29 -6.06 -11.34 1.77
N GLN A 30 -5.95 -11.35 3.10
CA GLN A 30 -6.23 -10.18 3.93
C GLN A 30 -5.22 -9.05 3.69
N TRP A 31 -3.94 -9.40 3.52
CA TRP A 31 -2.89 -8.44 3.20
C TRP A 31 -3.12 -7.79 1.83
N LEU A 32 -3.45 -8.57 0.80
CA LEU A 32 -3.77 -8.07 -0.53
C LEU A 32 -5.00 -7.15 -0.49
N TYR A 33 -6.05 -7.54 0.22
CA TYR A 33 -7.27 -6.75 0.38
C TYR A 33 -7.00 -5.39 1.06
N ASN A 34 -6.26 -5.40 2.17
CA ASN A 34 -5.89 -4.17 2.87
C ASN A 34 -5.03 -3.26 2.01
N THR A 35 -4.11 -3.85 1.23
CA THR A 35 -3.22 -3.12 0.33
C THR A 35 -3.99 -2.44 -0.81
N GLU A 36 -4.92 -3.15 -1.44
CA GLU A 36 -5.74 -2.59 -2.51
C GLU A 36 -6.65 -1.45 -1.99
N THR A 37 -7.21 -1.62 -0.79
CA THR A 37 -8.03 -0.58 -0.13
C THR A 37 -7.25 0.72 0.07
N VAL A 38 -6.00 0.63 0.49
CA VAL A 38 -5.12 1.81 0.64
C VAL A 38 -4.82 2.43 -0.73
N PHE A 39 -4.50 1.62 -1.74
CA PHE A 39 -4.20 2.12 -3.08
C PHE A 39 -5.38 2.84 -3.73
N ASP A 40 -6.58 2.34 -3.53
CA ASP A 40 -7.81 2.97 -4.03
C ASP A 40 -8.09 4.28 -3.30
N SER A 41 -7.82 4.34 -1.98
CA SER A 41 -8.01 5.56 -1.18
C SER A 41 -7.13 6.74 -1.63
N VAL A 42 -5.94 6.45 -2.19
CA VAL A 42 -4.99 7.46 -2.68
C VAL A 42 -4.98 7.59 -4.21
N GLN A 43 -5.85 6.86 -4.91
CA GLN A 43 -5.91 6.82 -6.38
C GLN A 43 -4.54 6.53 -7.02
N LEU A 44 -3.81 5.55 -6.47
CA LEU A 44 -2.45 5.24 -6.91
C LEU A 44 -2.44 4.68 -8.34
N GLN A 45 -1.58 5.23 -9.21
CA GLN A 45 -1.40 4.70 -10.56
C GLN A 45 -0.86 3.27 -10.54
N THR A 46 -1.29 2.44 -11.49
CA THR A 46 -0.94 1.01 -11.57
C THR A 46 0.56 0.75 -11.56
N SER A 47 1.35 1.59 -12.23
CA SER A 47 2.83 1.50 -12.22
C SER A 47 3.43 1.66 -10.82
N ASN A 48 2.82 2.52 -10.00
CA ASN A 48 3.28 2.80 -8.64
C ASN A 48 2.78 1.75 -7.65
N LYS A 49 1.60 1.15 -7.88
CA LYS A 49 1.10 -0.01 -7.11
C LYS A 49 2.13 -1.14 -7.10
N PHE A 50 2.72 -1.45 -8.26
CA PHE A 50 3.75 -2.49 -8.39
C PHE A 50 5.01 -2.19 -7.55
N LEU A 51 5.53 -0.96 -7.63
CA LEU A 51 6.73 -0.56 -6.87
C LEU A 51 6.51 -0.64 -5.35
N VAL A 52 5.31 -0.26 -4.88
CA VAL A 52 4.97 -0.35 -3.46
C VAL A 52 4.83 -1.81 -3.03
N VAL A 53 4.14 -2.67 -3.80
CA VAL A 53 4.05 -4.09 -3.47
C VAL A 53 5.45 -4.73 -3.40
N GLN A 54 6.33 -4.43 -4.37
CA GLN A 54 7.68 -4.97 -4.41
C GLN A 54 8.50 -4.59 -3.17
N SER A 55 8.42 -3.35 -2.67
CA SER A 55 9.18 -2.92 -1.49
C SER A 55 8.72 -3.60 -0.20
N TYR A 56 7.45 -4.04 -0.13
CA TYR A 56 6.88 -4.74 1.03
C TYR A 56 7.10 -6.26 1.01
N LEU A 57 7.53 -6.83 -0.12
CA LEU A 57 7.85 -8.26 -0.29
C LEU A 57 9.35 -8.56 -0.14
N ILE A 58 10.23 -7.58 -0.38
CA ILE A 58 11.70 -7.74 -0.38
C ILE A 58 12.36 -7.32 0.96
N GLY A 59 11.55 -7.08 2.00
CA GLY A 59 12.00 -6.59 3.32
C GLY A 59 13.28 -7.21 3.86
#